data_AF-A0A955FW95-F1
#
_entry.id   AF-A0A955FW95-F1
#
_cell.length_a   1.000
_cell.length_b   1.000
_cell.length_c   1.000
_cell.angle_alpha   90.00
_cell.angle_beta   90.00
_cell.angle_gamma   90.00
#
_symmetry.space_group_name_H-M   'P 1'
#
loop_
_entity.id
_entity.type
_entity.pdbx_description
1 polymer ?
#
loop_
_entity_poly.entity_id
_entity_poly.type
_entity_poly.pdbx_seq_one_letter_code
_entity_poly.pdbx_strand_id
1 'polypeptide(L)'
;PTTPEVPTTPNTGSGNAAQRPKVTFSVSPTSVKVGAAATLRWSVANNPTGCTAGDSWSGGKAASGSQSTGNFGTAGTRTYSLTCVNGAGSETARVSVNVTANAPVVPAPVVSLSISPTAITAGSAATLSWSVANNPSVCTASGAWSGGKAASGSQSVSQAGSGTFTYTLSCSNSGGSGARSVTLTVNPAPVYCGGKPGCYGRSALAAHATPGNCWSWNGDWVINLSSYAPVHKGGASAGSLESSAATCNHDMNAILRGAAGISGYRDKRGNAVFTHKPETYSNSGASALAGYRVGYYDPAKP
;
A
#
# COMPACT_ATOMS: atom_id res chain seq x y z
N PRO A 1 -68.65 25.71 104.32
CA PRO A 1 -67.36 25.57 103.61
C PRO A 1 -67.21 24.12 103.08
N THR A 2 -67.79 23.72 101.94
CA THR A 2 -67.44 24.08 100.55
C THR A 2 -65.95 24.27 100.33
N THR A 3 -65.24 23.24 99.84
CA THR A 3 -64.81 23.13 98.42
C THR A 3 -64.21 21.73 98.13
N PRO A 4 -64.31 21.23 96.87
CA PRO A 4 -64.16 19.82 96.53
C PRO A 4 -62.76 19.41 96.01
N GLU A 5 -62.54 18.10 96.05
CA GLU A 5 -61.49 17.32 95.39
C GLU A 5 -61.40 17.64 93.89
N VAL A 6 -60.18 17.95 93.43
CA VAL A 6 -59.83 17.99 92.01
C VAL A 6 -59.04 16.70 91.71
N PRO A 7 -59.57 15.78 90.89
CA PRO A 7 -58.77 14.69 90.36
C PRO A 7 -57.85 15.25 89.27
N THR A 8 -56.55 15.27 89.52
CA THR A 8 -55.56 15.47 88.47
C THR A 8 -55.35 14.14 87.73
N THR A 9 -56.01 13.98 86.59
CA THR A 9 -55.48 13.12 85.53
C THR A 9 -54.45 13.92 84.75
N PRO A 10 -53.19 13.45 84.67
CA PRO A 10 -52.46 13.53 83.41
C PRO A 10 -52.20 12.09 82.95
N ASN A 11 -53.00 11.64 81.99
CA ASN A 11 -52.63 11.72 80.59
C ASN A 11 -51.60 10.63 80.24
N THR A 12 -52.14 9.50 79.80
CA THR A 12 -51.44 8.47 79.03
C THR A 12 -50.96 9.07 77.71
N GLY A 13 -49.90 9.87 77.77
CA GLY A 13 -49.11 10.26 76.62
C GLY A 13 -47.93 9.33 76.51
N SER A 14 -48.04 8.28 75.69
CA SER A 14 -46.86 7.64 75.10
C SER A 14 -46.15 8.72 74.29
N GLY A 15 -45.20 9.42 74.92
CA GLY A 15 -44.35 10.38 74.27
C GLY A 15 -43.47 9.64 73.28
N ASN A 16 -43.91 9.57 72.02
CA ASN A 16 -43.04 9.17 70.94
C ASN A 16 -41.92 10.21 70.88
N ALA A 17 -40.74 9.87 71.40
CA ALA A 17 -39.60 10.76 71.46
C ALA A 17 -39.37 11.39 70.08
N ALA A 18 -39.26 12.71 70.01
CA ALA A 18 -39.12 13.41 68.74
C ALA A 18 -37.89 12.86 67.99
N GLN A 19 -38.11 12.27 66.81
CA GLN A 19 -37.05 11.63 66.03
C GLN A 19 -36.45 12.61 65.01
N ARG A 20 -35.13 12.60 64.85
CA ARG A 20 -34.45 13.36 63.79
C ARG A 20 -34.86 12.85 62.39
N PRO A 21 -34.68 13.64 61.31
CA PRO A 21 -34.99 13.20 59.95
C PRO A 21 -34.20 11.94 59.57
N LYS A 22 -34.83 11.02 58.84
CA LYS A 22 -34.16 9.84 58.25
C LYS A 22 -34.13 9.99 56.74
N VAL A 23 -32.95 10.18 56.16
CA VAL A 23 -32.78 10.50 54.74
C VAL A 23 -32.43 9.23 53.96
N THR A 24 -33.35 8.80 53.09
CA THR A 24 -33.05 7.77 52.08
C THR A 24 -32.64 8.49 50.80
N PHE A 25 -31.37 8.37 50.41
CA PHE A 25 -30.84 9.03 49.22
C PHE A 25 -30.13 8.02 48.33
N SER A 26 -30.45 8.04 47.03
CA SER A 26 -29.91 7.11 46.04
C SER A 26 -29.61 7.84 44.73
N VAL A 27 -28.70 7.26 43.96
CA VAL A 27 -28.38 7.70 42.60
C VAL A 27 -28.32 6.50 41.67
N SER A 28 -28.84 6.64 40.46
CA SER A 28 -28.75 5.60 39.43
C SER A 28 -28.64 6.20 38.03
N PRO A 29 -27.72 5.68 37.19
CA PRO A 29 -26.63 4.75 37.54
C PRO A 29 -25.55 5.40 38.43
N THR A 30 -24.81 4.59 39.19
CA THR A 30 -23.69 5.05 40.05
C THR A 30 -22.38 5.22 39.28
N SER A 31 -22.31 4.76 38.03
CA SER A 31 -21.16 4.89 37.13
C SER A 31 -21.61 5.22 35.72
N VAL A 32 -21.00 6.23 35.10
CA VAL A 32 -21.30 6.69 33.73
C VAL A 32 -20.04 7.15 33.00
N LYS A 33 -20.11 7.27 31.67
CA LYS A 33 -19.08 7.95 30.87
C LYS A 33 -19.34 9.46 30.76
N VAL A 34 -18.30 10.22 30.45
CA VAL A 34 -18.43 11.63 30.04
C VAL A 34 -19.49 11.76 28.94
N GLY A 35 -20.40 12.73 29.09
CA GLY A 35 -21.52 12.98 28.20
C GLY A 35 -22.82 12.29 28.61
N ALA A 36 -22.82 11.40 29.60
CA ALA A 36 -24.04 10.81 30.17
C ALA A 36 -24.46 11.49 31.48
N ALA A 37 -25.70 11.23 31.90
CA ALA A 37 -26.31 11.77 33.12
C ALA A 37 -26.71 10.62 34.09
N ALA A 38 -26.89 10.96 35.36
CA ALA A 38 -27.49 10.10 36.37
C ALA A 38 -28.76 10.74 36.94
N THR A 39 -29.53 9.99 37.72
CA THR A 39 -30.74 10.46 38.39
C THR A 39 -30.60 10.30 39.89
N LEU A 40 -30.71 11.41 40.61
CA LEU A 40 -30.81 11.48 42.07
C LEU A 40 -32.27 11.20 42.48
N ARG A 41 -32.46 10.42 43.55
CA ARG A 41 -33.77 10.13 44.15
C ARG A 41 -33.67 10.11 45.67
N TRP A 42 -34.55 10.84 46.34
CA TRP A 42 -34.57 10.90 47.79
C TRP A 42 -35.99 10.83 48.37
N SER A 43 -36.07 10.34 49.61
CA SER A 43 -37.27 10.35 50.44
C SER A 43 -36.85 10.47 51.91
N VAL A 44 -37.52 11.35 52.66
CA VAL A 44 -37.14 11.72 54.03
C VAL A 44 -38.31 11.45 54.99
N ALA A 45 -38.06 10.65 56.01
CA ALA A 45 -39.03 10.37 57.07
C ALA A 45 -38.82 11.29 58.29
N ASN A 46 -39.74 11.22 59.26
CA ASN A 46 -39.75 11.98 60.52
C ASN A 46 -39.95 13.50 60.35
N ASN A 47 -40.88 13.89 59.47
CA ASN A 47 -41.39 15.27 59.33
C ASN A 47 -40.27 16.34 59.24
N PRO A 48 -39.43 16.32 58.18
CA PRO A 48 -38.42 17.36 58.00
C PRO A 48 -39.10 18.72 57.81
N THR A 49 -38.57 19.76 58.47
CA THR A 49 -39.01 21.14 58.28
C THR A 49 -38.21 21.86 57.19
N GLY A 50 -37.08 21.30 56.75
CA GLY A 50 -36.32 21.79 55.61
C GLY A 50 -35.25 20.80 55.13
N CYS A 51 -34.96 20.81 53.82
CA CYS A 51 -33.90 20.02 53.21
C CYS A 51 -33.07 20.88 52.24
N THR A 52 -31.75 20.77 52.33
CA THR A 52 -30.79 21.55 51.55
C THR A 52 -29.81 20.61 50.84
N ALA A 53 -29.71 20.75 49.52
CA ALA A 53 -28.72 20.08 48.71
C ALA A 53 -27.34 20.75 48.83
N GLY A 54 -26.27 19.95 48.85
CA GLY A 54 -24.88 20.41 48.88
C GLY A 54 -23.95 19.55 48.02
N ASP A 55 -22.69 19.98 47.88
CA ASP A 55 -21.68 19.43 46.96
C ASP A 55 -22.00 19.72 45.48
N SER A 56 -22.17 18.70 44.63
CA SER A 56 -22.29 18.85 43.17
C SER A 56 -23.69 19.31 42.69
N TRP A 57 -24.52 19.80 43.61
CA TRP A 57 -25.85 20.36 43.41
C TRP A 57 -26.20 21.28 44.58
N SER A 58 -27.22 22.12 44.42
CA SER A 58 -27.54 23.18 45.38
C SER A 58 -29.04 23.45 45.51
N GLY A 59 -29.38 24.25 46.51
CA GLY A 59 -30.73 24.78 46.75
C GLY A 59 -31.63 23.89 47.61
N GLY A 60 -32.75 24.45 48.05
CA GLY A 60 -33.77 23.75 48.82
C GLY A 60 -34.38 22.58 48.05
N LYS A 61 -34.75 21.51 48.76
CA LYS A 61 -35.42 20.33 48.22
C LYS A 61 -36.66 20.01 49.04
N ALA A 62 -37.68 19.47 48.37
CA ALA A 62 -38.82 18.89 49.07
C ALA A 62 -38.40 17.62 49.83
N ALA A 63 -39.22 17.18 50.79
CA ALA A 63 -38.95 15.98 51.61
C ALA A 63 -38.87 14.67 50.77
N SER A 64 -39.38 14.67 49.54
CA SER A 64 -39.16 13.60 48.57
C SER A 64 -39.02 14.20 47.18
N GLY A 65 -38.32 13.51 46.28
CA GLY A 65 -38.17 13.96 44.91
C GLY A 65 -37.16 13.18 44.08
N SER A 66 -37.05 13.59 42.82
CA SER A 66 -36.04 13.09 41.89
C SER A 66 -35.52 14.23 41.02
N GLN A 67 -34.24 14.19 40.69
CA GLN A 67 -33.60 15.21 39.86
C GLN A 67 -32.50 14.59 39.00
N SER A 68 -32.43 14.96 37.72
CA SER A 68 -31.29 14.59 36.86
C SER A 68 -30.05 15.39 37.25
N THR A 69 -28.88 14.76 37.17
CA THR A 69 -27.58 15.45 37.35
C THR A 69 -27.19 16.31 36.15
N GLY A 70 -27.88 16.18 35.01
CA GLY A 70 -27.37 16.66 33.73
C GLY A 70 -26.16 15.86 33.25
N ASN A 71 -25.69 16.17 32.03
CA ASN A 71 -24.57 15.45 31.42
C ASN A 71 -23.24 15.90 32.03
N PHE A 72 -22.37 14.94 32.34
CA PHE A 72 -21.05 15.25 32.90
C PHE A 72 -20.03 15.59 31.81
N GLY A 73 -19.37 16.75 31.89
CA GLY A 73 -18.38 17.20 30.89
C GLY A 73 -16.94 16.71 31.10
N THR A 74 -16.60 16.17 32.27
CA THR A 74 -15.22 15.75 32.63
C THR A 74 -15.23 14.40 33.35
N ALA A 75 -14.10 13.70 33.42
CA ALA A 75 -14.00 12.50 34.27
C ALA A 75 -13.83 12.89 35.76
N GLY A 76 -14.07 11.95 36.68
CA GLY A 76 -13.93 12.12 38.13
C GLY A 76 -15.20 11.81 38.92
N THR A 77 -15.05 11.68 40.24
CA THR A 77 -16.18 11.39 41.15
C THR A 77 -16.96 12.66 41.46
N ARG A 78 -18.28 12.62 41.32
CA ARG A 78 -19.19 13.69 41.75
C ARG A 78 -19.97 13.22 42.95
N THR A 79 -19.89 13.96 44.04
CA THR A 79 -20.64 13.67 45.27
C THR A 79 -21.79 14.65 45.40
N TYR A 80 -22.92 14.14 45.87
CA TYR A 80 -24.14 14.88 46.13
C TYR A 80 -24.54 14.61 47.58
N SER A 81 -24.76 15.67 48.36
CA SER A 81 -25.29 15.56 49.72
C SER A 81 -26.67 16.16 49.86
N LEU A 82 -27.49 15.56 50.71
CA LEU A 82 -28.78 16.10 51.12
C LEU A 82 -28.82 16.15 52.64
N THR A 83 -28.95 17.36 53.19
CA THR A 83 -29.07 17.60 54.63
C THR A 83 -30.50 18.04 54.94
N CYS A 84 -31.18 17.32 55.83
CA CYS A 84 -32.54 17.67 56.25
C CYS A 84 -32.61 17.87 57.77
N VAL A 85 -33.42 18.82 58.21
CA VAL A 85 -33.56 19.23 59.61
C VAL A 85 -35.02 19.14 60.08
N ASN A 86 -35.22 18.94 61.38
CA ASN A 86 -36.47 19.18 62.09
C ASN A 86 -36.16 19.66 63.53
N GLY A 87 -37.18 19.88 64.36
CA GLY A 87 -37.00 20.32 65.75
C GLY A 87 -36.22 19.36 66.66
N ALA A 88 -36.03 18.10 66.24
CA ALA A 88 -35.26 17.09 66.97
C ALA A 88 -33.80 16.95 66.50
N GLY A 89 -33.43 17.54 65.34
CA GLY A 89 -32.05 17.53 64.85
C GLY A 89 -31.93 17.47 63.33
N SER A 90 -30.78 16.99 62.84
CA SER A 90 -30.42 16.95 61.42
C SER A 90 -29.85 15.59 61.01
N GLU A 91 -30.02 15.23 59.75
CA GLU A 91 -29.33 14.11 59.10
C GLU A 91 -28.84 14.50 57.70
N THR A 92 -27.64 14.03 57.35
CA THR A 92 -27.04 14.23 56.02
C THR A 92 -26.78 12.86 55.38
N ALA A 93 -27.33 12.64 54.19
CA ALA A 93 -26.99 11.51 53.35
C ALA A 93 -26.14 11.97 52.15
N ARG A 94 -25.22 11.10 51.70
CA ARG A 94 -24.37 11.36 50.52
C ARG A 94 -24.44 10.20 49.53
N VAL A 95 -24.46 10.53 48.25
CA VAL A 95 -24.32 9.59 47.15
C VAL A 95 -23.30 10.12 46.15
N SER A 96 -22.64 9.23 45.42
CA SER A 96 -21.64 9.62 44.44
C SER A 96 -21.87 8.94 43.10
N VAL A 97 -21.55 9.65 42.02
CA VAL A 97 -21.48 9.13 40.67
C VAL A 97 -20.02 9.12 40.24
N ASN A 98 -19.50 7.95 39.88
CA ASN A 98 -18.18 7.83 39.28
C ASN A 98 -18.27 8.10 37.77
N VAL A 99 -17.57 9.11 37.27
CA VAL A 99 -17.58 9.45 35.83
C VAL A 99 -16.25 9.08 35.20
N THR A 100 -16.27 8.13 34.27
CA THR A 100 -15.07 7.69 33.55
C THR A 100 -14.90 8.46 32.26
N ALA A 101 -13.64 8.74 31.87
CA ALA A 101 -13.33 9.32 30.58
C ALA A 101 -13.74 8.38 29.43
N ASN A 102 -14.00 8.96 28.24
CA ASN A 102 -14.09 8.18 27.02
C ASN A 102 -12.68 7.71 26.62
N ALA A 103 -12.58 6.50 26.06
CA ALA A 103 -11.32 6.04 25.51
C ALA A 103 -10.91 6.94 24.33
N PRO A 104 -9.61 7.23 24.15
CA PRO A 104 -9.14 7.94 22.96
C PRO A 104 -9.56 7.18 21.70
N VAL A 105 -10.11 7.91 20.72
CA VAL A 105 -10.40 7.32 19.41
C VAL A 105 -9.09 7.24 18.63
N VAL A 106 -8.65 6.02 18.32
CA VAL A 106 -7.50 5.78 17.44
C VAL A 106 -8.01 5.67 16.01
N PRO A 107 -7.55 6.51 15.06
CA PRO A 107 -7.94 6.37 13.66
C PRO A 107 -7.26 5.16 13.02
N ALA A 108 -7.96 4.46 12.12
CA ALA A 108 -7.39 3.35 11.35
C ALA A 108 -6.26 3.82 10.41
N PRO A 109 -5.28 2.96 10.05
CA PRO A 109 -4.18 3.33 9.16
C PRO A 109 -4.67 3.77 7.78
N VAL A 110 -4.02 4.79 7.22
CA VAL A 110 -4.26 5.25 5.84
C VAL A 110 -3.03 4.93 5.00
N VAL A 111 -3.18 4.05 4.03
CA VAL A 111 -2.08 3.53 3.21
C VAL A 111 -2.00 4.28 1.88
N SER A 112 -0.86 4.91 1.63
CA SER A 112 -0.46 5.41 0.32
C SER A 112 0.50 4.42 -0.32
N LEU A 113 0.18 3.93 -1.52
CA LEU A 113 1.00 2.99 -2.28
C LEU A 113 1.00 3.41 -3.75
N SER A 114 2.18 3.45 -4.36
CA SER A 114 2.40 3.81 -5.76
C SER A 114 3.42 2.88 -6.40
N ILE A 115 3.35 2.75 -7.72
CA ILE A 115 4.34 2.02 -8.53
C ILE A 115 4.74 2.87 -9.74
N SER A 116 6.04 2.90 -10.06
CA SER A 116 6.55 3.60 -11.23
C SER A 116 7.77 2.89 -11.85
N PRO A 117 7.78 2.66 -13.18
CA PRO A 117 6.67 2.86 -14.11
C PRO A 117 5.53 1.87 -13.87
N THR A 118 4.32 2.16 -14.38
CA THR A 118 3.15 1.27 -14.27
C THR A 118 3.15 0.15 -15.33
N ALA A 119 4.03 0.25 -16.32
CA ALA A 119 4.26 -0.78 -17.33
C ALA A 119 5.76 -0.99 -17.58
N ILE A 120 6.17 -2.25 -17.70
CA ILE A 120 7.54 -2.67 -18.02
C ILE A 120 7.55 -3.80 -19.04
N THR A 121 8.70 -4.07 -19.65
CA THR A 121 8.94 -5.33 -20.38
C THR A 121 9.40 -6.40 -19.41
N ALA A 122 9.04 -7.66 -19.64
CA ALA A 122 9.51 -8.81 -18.85
C ALA A 122 11.05 -8.76 -18.67
N GLY A 123 11.50 -8.94 -17.43
CA GLY A 123 12.91 -8.81 -17.05
C GLY A 123 13.40 -7.39 -16.71
N SER A 124 12.62 -6.34 -17.01
CA SER A 124 12.89 -4.98 -16.51
C SER A 124 12.36 -4.80 -15.07
N ALA A 125 12.62 -3.64 -14.46
CA ALA A 125 12.22 -3.35 -13.08
C ALA A 125 11.31 -2.11 -12.98
N ALA A 126 10.44 -2.12 -11.98
CA ALA A 126 9.66 -0.98 -11.51
C ALA A 126 9.86 -0.79 -10.01
N THR A 127 9.53 0.39 -9.49
CA THR A 127 9.71 0.72 -8.08
C THR A 127 8.36 0.92 -7.41
N LEU A 128 8.11 0.16 -6.36
CA LEU A 128 7.04 0.43 -5.40
C LEU A 128 7.52 1.45 -4.37
N SER A 129 6.64 2.35 -3.98
CA SER A 129 6.86 3.31 -2.90
C SER A 129 5.59 3.45 -2.06
N TRP A 130 5.75 3.50 -0.74
CA TRP A 130 4.62 3.58 0.19
C TRP A 130 4.90 4.42 1.43
N SER A 131 3.82 4.94 2.00
CA SER A 131 3.79 5.61 3.31
C SER A 131 2.43 5.36 3.97
N VAL A 132 2.43 5.26 5.30
CA VAL A 132 1.23 4.91 6.07
C VAL A 132 1.05 5.88 7.22
N ALA A 133 -0.12 6.53 7.28
CA ALA A 133 -0.49 7.44 8.36
C ALA A 133 -1.18 6.69 9.52
N ASN A 134 -1.41 7.40 10.62
CA ASN A 134 -2.12 6.93 11.82
C ASN A 134 -1.42 5.78 12.57
N ASN A 135 -0.09 5.79 12.66
CA ASN A 135 0.72 4.90 13.51
C ASN A 135 0.33 3.41 13.37
N PRO A 136 0.57 2.79 12.20
CA PRO A 136 0.32 1.36 12.04
C PRO A 136 1.22 0.55 12.98
N SER A 137 0.69 -0.54 13.55
CA SER A 137 1.47 -1.51 14.33
C SER A 137 1.97 -2.68 13.48
N VAL A 138 1.21 -3.08 12.46
CA VAL A 138 1.54 -4.19 11.56
C VAL A 138 1.21 -3.79 10.14
N CYS A 139 2.12 -4.05 9.20
CA CYS A 139 1.92 -3.89 7.76
C CYS A 139 2.38 -5.14 7.02
N THR A 140 1.54 -5.67 6.14
CA THR A 140 1.76 -6.92 5.41
C THR A 140 1.49 -6.72 3.92
N ALA A 141 2.47 -7.09 3.09
CA ALA A 141 2.35 -7.13 1.65
C ALA A 141 1.70 -8.44 1.17
N SER A 142 0.89 -8.37 0.11
CA SER A 142 0.26 -9.52 -0.54
C SER A 142 0.04 -9.29 -2.05
N GLY A 143 -0.19 -10.38 -2.79
CA GLY A 143 -0.28 -10.37 -4.25
C GLY A 143 1.06 -10.78 -4.88
N ALA A 144 1.60 -9.97 -5.79
CA ALA A 144 2.86 -10.21 -6.48
C ALA A 144 4.12 -9.86 -5.65
N TRP A 145 3.95 -9.69 -4.34
CA TRP A 145 4.96 -9.44 -3.32
C TRP A 145 4.42 -9.94 -1.97
N SER A 146 5.30 -10.08 -0.97
CA SER A 146 4.93 -10.71 0.29
C SER A 146 5.74 -10.18 1.49
N GLY A 147 5.34 -10.60 2.68
CA GLY A 147 6.06 -10.36 3.93
C GLY A 147 5.76 -9.01 4.60
N GLY A 148 6.26 -8.84 5.82
CA GLY A 148 6.14 -7.61 6.60
C GLY A 148 6.79 -6.41 5.90
N LYS A 149 6.23 -5.22 6.10
CA LYS A 149 6.78 -3.95 5.61
C LYS A 149 6.83 -2.93 6.75
N ALA A 150 7.78 -2.01 6.69
CA ALA A 150 7.76 -0.83 7.53
C ALA A 150 6.63 0.12 7.10
N ALA A 151 6.27 1.07 7.98
CA ALA A 151 5.22 2.06 7.72
C ALA A 151 5.54 3.03 6.55
N SER A 152 6.79 3.07 6.11
CA SER A 152 7.21 3.75 4.89
C SER A 152 8.36 2.98 4.24
N GLY A 153 8.54 3.14 2.93
CA GLY A 153 9.64 2.50 2.22
C GLY A 153 9.49 2.53 0.71
N SER A 154 10.48 1.93 0.06
CA SER A 154 10.49 1.68 -1.37
C SER A 154 11.12 0.32 -1.66
N GLN A 155 10.68 -0.33 -2.73
CA GLN A 155 11.17 -1.64 -3.15
C GLN A 155 11.15 -1.77 -4.67
N SER A 156 12.29 -2.18 -5.25
CA SER A 156 12.36 -2.58 -6.66
C SER A 156 11.67 -3.94 -6.85
N VAL A 157 10.87 -4.06 -7.92
CA VAL A 157 10.13 -5.27 -8.30
C VAL A 157 10.31 -5.53 -9.79
N SER A 158 10.36 -6.81 -10.16
CA SER A 158 10.43 -7.27 -11.54
C SER A 158 9.62 -8.56 -11.70
N GLN A 159 9.26 -8.90 -12.94
CA GLN A 159 8.56 -10.13 -13.27
C GLN A 159 9.15 -10.73 -14.54
N ALA A 160 9.29 -12.06 -14.54
CA ALA A 160 9.80 -12.81 -15.69
C ALA A 160 8.72 -13.08 -16.74
N GLY A 161 7.46 -13.19 -16.32
CA GLY A 161 6.32 -13.45 -17.21
C GLY A 161 5.57 -12.16 -17.57
N SER A 162 4.96 -12.12 -18.76
CA SER A 162 4.01 -11.08 -19.11
C SER A 162 2.68 -11.26 -18.38
N GLY A 163 2.02 -10.16 -18.06
CA GLY A 163 0.71 -10.15 -17.41
C GLY A 163 0.49 -8.92 -16.54
N THR A 164 -0.60 -8.92 -15.78
CA THR A 164 -0.90 -7.86 -14.81
C THR A 164 -0.73 -8.39 -13.39
N PHE A 165 0.13 -7.73 -12.63
CA PHE A 165 0.52 -8.14 -11.28
C PHE A 165 0.02 -7.11 -10.27
N THR A 166 -0.75 -7.57 -9.29
CA THR A 166 -1.32 -6.70 -8.25
C THR A 166 -0.46 -6.73 -6.99
N TYR A 167 -0.17 -5.57 -6.45
CA TYR A 167 0.61 -5.36 -5.24
C TYR A 167 -0.27 -4.67 -4.21
N THR A 168 -0.63 -5.38 -3.13
CA THR A 168 -1.45 -4.86 -2.03
C THR A 168 -0.62 -4.71 -0.75
N LEU A 169 -0.72 -3.55 -0.09
CA LEU A 169 -0.21 -3.32 1.26
C LEU A 169 -1.39 -3.11 2.21
N SER A 170 -1.47 -3.93 3.25
CA SER A 170 -2.49 -3.83 4.29
C SER A 170 -1.83 -3.53 5.63
N CYS A 171 -2.33 -2.54 6.36
CA CYS A 171 -1.80 -2.15 7.66
C CYS A 171 -2.91 -2.05 8.71
N SER A 172 -2.59 -2.34 9.96
CA SER A 172 -3.53 -2.28 11.08
C SER A 172 -2.94 -1.59 12.32
N ASN A 173 -3.83 -1.08 13.16
CA ASN A 173 -3.56 -0.60 14.52
C ASN A 173 -4.81 -0.89 15.40
N SER A 174 -4.83 -0.43 16.65
CA SER A 174 -5.99 -0.61 17.54
C SER A 174 -7.26 0.14 17.09
N GLY A 175 -7.12 1.10 16.18
CA GLY A 175 -8.20 1.85 15.55
C GLY A 175 -8.82 1.16 14.33
N GLY A 176 -8.23 0.06 13.85
CA GLY A 176 -8.73 -0.71 12.71
C GLY A 176 -7.65 -1.01 11.66
N SER A 177 -8.07 -1.19 10.42
CA SER A 177 -7.17 -1.52 9.29
C SER A 177 -7.44 -0.65 8.07
N GLY A 178 -6.41 -0.47 7.25
CA GLY A 178 -6.48 0.16 5.94
C GLY A 178 -5.58 -0.57 4.95
N ALA A 179 -5.96 -0.55 3.67
CA ALA A 179 -5.22 -1.24 2.62
C ALA A 179 -5.26 -0.45 1.31
N ARG A 180 -4.22 -0.65 0.48
CA ARG A 180 -4.15 -0.08 -0.87
C ARG A 180 -3.50 -1.09 -1.82
N SER A 181 -4.01 -1.11 -3.05
CA SER A 181 -3.46 -1.93 -4.15
C SER A 181 -3.01 -1.05 -5.31
N VAL A 182 -1.95 -1.48 -5.99
CA VAL A 182 -1.49 -0.95 -7.28
C VAL A 182 -1.17 -2.10 -8.23
N THR A 183 -1.18 -1.84 -9.53
CA THR A 183 -0.95 -2.86 -10.56
C THR A 183 0.26 -2.52 -11.41
N LEU A 184 1.08 -3.53 -11.71
CA LEU A 184 2.14 -3.48 -12.72
C LEU A 184 1.70 -4.26 -13.96
N THR A 185 1.76 -3.64 -15.12
CA THR A 185 1.60 -4.35 -16.40
C THR A 185 2.96 -4.76 -16.93
N VAL A 186 3.13 -6.02 -17.27
CA VAL A 186 4.38 -6.57 -17.79
C VAL A 186 4.13 -7.06 -19.20
N ASN A 187 4.72 -6.36 -20.16
CA ASN A 187 4.67 -6.73 -21.57
C ASN A 187 5.63 -7.90 -21.83
N PRO A 188 5.30 -8.80 -22.77
CA PRO A 188 6.21 -9.88 -23.15
C PRO A 188 7.54 -9.32 -23.64
N ALA A 189 8.63 -10.03 -23.34
CA ALA A 189 9.92 -9.73 -23.94
C ALA A 189 9.82 -9.86 -25.48
N PRO A 190 10.46 -8.97 -26.25
CA PRO A 190 10.53 -9.11 -27.68
C PRO A 190 11.11 -10.47 -28.07
N VAL A 191 10.47 -11.15 -29.02
CA VAL A 191 10.96 -12.40 -29.59
C VAL A 191 11.66 -12.08 -30.91
N TYR A 192 12.97 -12.29 -30.95
CA TYR A 192 13.79 -12.06 -32.14
C TYR A 192 13.96 -13.32 -32.98
N CYS A 193 14.10 -13.17 -34.30
CA CYS A 193 14.24 -14.27 -35.27
C CYS A 193 13.18 -15.39 -35.12
N GLY A 194 11.98 -15.06 -34.62
CA GLY A 194 10.93 -16.03 -34.30
C GLY A 194 11.30 -17.05 -33.22
N GLY A 195 12.25 -16.72 -32.34
CA GLY A 195 12.70 -17.58 -31.23
C GLY A 195 13.74 -18.64 -31.62
N LYS A 196 14.26 -18.57 -32.85
CA LYS A 196 15.27 -19.53 -33.32
C LYS A 196 16.63 -19.30 -32.62
N PRO A 197 17.36 -20.37 -32.26
CA PRO A 197 18.71 -20.24 -31.73
C PRO A 197 19.66 -19.63 -32.76
N GLY A 198 20.73 -18.98 -32.28
CA GLY A 198 21.66 -18.27 -33.16
C GLY A 198 21.03 -17.02 -33.79
N CYS A 199 20.30 -16.22 -33.01
CA CYS A 199 19.74 -14.95 -33.47
C CYS A 199 20.67 -13.80 -33.09
N TYR A 200 21.11 -13.02 -34.08
CA TYR A 200 22.07 -11.95 -33.89
C TYR A 200 21.52 -10.60 -34.37
N GLY A 201 21.76 -9.57 -33.56
CA GLY A 201 21.52 -8.18 -33.91
C GLY A 201 22.79 -7.50 -34.40
N ARG A 202 22.67 -6.25 -34.84
CA ARG A 202 23.80 -5.49 -35.39
C ARG A 202 24.95 -5.30 -34.40
N SER A 203 24.65 -5.13 -33.10
CA SER A 203 25.68 -5.01 -32.07
C SER A 203 26.46 -6.30 -31.86
N ALA A 204 25.81 -7.46 -31.97
CA ALA A 204 26.50 -8.75 -31.92
C ALA A 204 27.44 -8.93 -33.12
N LEU A 205 27.03 -8.49 -34.32
CA LEU A 205 27.87 -8.54 -35.52
C LEU A 205 29.05 -7.56 -35.47
N ALA A 206 28.96 -6.49 -34.68
CA ALA A 206 30.06 -5.54 -34.51
C ALA A 206 31.32 -6.18 -33.90
N ALA A 207 31.17 -7.25 -33.11
CA ALA A 207 32.30 -8.03 -32.59
C ALA A 207 33.05 -8.84 -33.68
N HIS A 208 32.47 -8.91 -34.88
CA HIS A 208 32.98 -9.63 -36.05
C HIS A 208 33.14 -8.67 -37.24
N ALA A 209 33.67 -7.47 -36.99
CA ALA A 209 33.80 -6.41 -37.99
C ALA A 209 35.24 -6.24 -38.52
N THR A 210 36.12 -7.24 -38.38
CA THR A 210 37.54 -7.13 -38.77
C THR A 210 37.93 -8.16 -39.84
N PRO A 211 38.96 -7.88 -40.68
CA PRO A 211 39.52 -8.90 -41.57
C PRO A 211 39.97 -10.14 -40.77
N GLY A 212 39.59 -11.34 -41.25
CA GLY A 212 39.82 -12.61 -40.55
C GLY A 212 38.84 -12.95 -39.42
N ASN A 213 37.96 -12.01 -39.05
CA ASN A 213 36.81 -12.23 -38.17
C ASN A 213 35.66 -11.34 -38.65
N CYS A 214 35.09 -11.71 -39.81
CA CYS A 214 34.17 -10.91 -40.59
C CYS A 214 32.82 -11.62 -40.69
N TRP A 215 31.80 -11.13 -39.99
CA TRP A 215 30.42 -11.60 -40.14
C TRP A 215 29.56 -10.51 -40.77
N SER A 216 28.51 -10.90 -41.46
CA SER A 216 27.62 -10.00 -42.22
C SER A 216 26.25 -10.63 -42.31
N TRP A 217 25.26 -9.94 -42.89
CA TRP A 217 23.94 -10.54 -43.12
C TRP A 217 23.50 -10.45 -44.57
N ASN A 218 22.74 -11.47 -44.99
CA ASN A 218 22.05 -11.55 -46.27
C ASN A 218 20.58 -11.88 -46.01
N GLY A 219 19.72 -10.85 -46.03
CA GLY A 219 18.33 -10.97 -45.59
C GLY A 219 18.28 -11.43 -44.14
N ASP A 220 17.59 -12.55 -43.90
CA ASP A 220 17.40 -13.10 -42.55
C ASP A 220 18.57 -13.95 -42.05
N TRP A 221 19.66 -14.09 -42.81
CA TRP A 221 20.79 -14.97 -42.46
C TRP A 221 22.03 -14.18 -42.08
N VAL A 222 22.68 -14.59 -40.99
CA VAL A 222 24.05 -14.16 -40.67
C VAL A 222 25.03 -15.12 -41.33
N ILE A 223 26.00 -14.56 -42.02
CA ILE A 223 27.02 -15.26 -42.80
C ILE A 223 28.39 -14.95 -42.19
N ASN A 224 29.17 -15.98 -41.89
CA ASN A 224 30.57 -15.86 -41.51
C ASN A 224 31.44 -15.85 -42.78
N LEU A 225 31.96 -14.67 -43.14
CA LEU A 225 32.79 -14.45 -44.31
C LEU A 225 34.29 -14.58 -44.01
N SER A 226 34.68 -14.92 -42.78
CA SER A 226 36.10 -14.89 -42.35
C SER A 226 37.02 -15.80 -43.16
N SER A 227 36.47 -16.84 -43.79
CA SER A 227 37.18 -17.80 -44.65
C SER A 227 36.53 -17.91 -46.04
N TYR A 228 35.68 -16.95 -46.41
CA TYR A 228 35.00 -16.97 -47.69
C TYR A 228 35.92 -16.43 -48.79
N ALA A 229 36.60 -17.35 -49.47
CA ALA A 229 37.52 -17.06 -50.57
C ALA A 229 36.96 -17.52 -51.93
N PRO A 230 36.05 -16.75 -52.56
CA PRO A 230 35.50 -17.09 -53.86
C PRO A 230 36.58 -16.96 -54.95
N VAL A 231 36.64 -17.93 -55.86
CA VAL A 231 37.52 -17.85 -57.03
C VAL A 231 36.87 -16.96 -58.10
N HIS A 232 37.40 -15.75 -58.27
CA HIS A 232 37.03 -14.85 -59.37
C HIS A 232 37.95 -15.08 -60.58
N LYS A 233 37.52 -14.62 -61.78
CA LYS A 233 38.29 -14.71 -63.06
C LYS A 233 39.62 -13.90 -63.09
N GLY A 234 40.22 -13.61 -61.94
CA GLY A 234 41.52 -12.94 -61.77
C GLY A 234 42.41 -13.54 -60.67
N GLY A 235 42.04 -14.70 -60.09
CA GLY A 235 42.79 -15.37 -59.02
C GLY A 235 42.09 -15.31 -57.65
N ALA A 236 42.57 -16.12 -56.71
CA ALA A 236 42.16 -16.03 -55.30
C ALA A 236 42.66 -14.69 -54.75
N SER A 237 41.86 -14.00 -53.91
CA SER A 237 42.15 -12.69 -53.28
C SER A 237 41.82 -11.42 -54.09
N ALA A 238 41.61 -11.49 -55.41
CA ALA A 238 41.18 -10.33 -56.17
C ALA A 238 39.65 -10.12 -56.01
N GLY A 239 39.23 -9.26 -55.07
CA GLY A 239 37.80 -8.98 -54.86
C GLY A 239 37.11 -9.76 -53.73
N SER A 240 37.87 -10.39 -52.84
CA SER A 240 37.28 -11.22 -51.78
C SER A 240 36.46 -10.37 -50.80
N LEU A 241 35.28 -10.87 -50.40
CA LEU A 241 34.41 -10.18 -49.44
C LEU A 241 35.13 -10.01 -48.09
N GLU A 242 35.98 -10.97 -47.71
CA GLU A 242 36.68 -11.04 -46.41
C GLU A 242 37.69 -9.89 -46.17
N SER A 243 38.14 -9.21 -47.22
CA SER A 243 39.24 -8.23 -47.16
C SER A 243 38.76 -6.77 -47.20
N SER A 244 37.53 -6.49 -46.78
CA SER A 244 37.04 -5.11 -46.69
C SER A 244 36.16 -4.85 -45.47
N ALA A 245 36.46 -3.77 -44.74
CA ALA A 245 35.59 -3.23 -43.69
C ALA A 245 34.20 -2.81 -44.22
N ALA A 246 34.02 -2.73 -45.54
CA ALA A 246 32.77 -2.37 -46.18
C ALA A 246 31.76 -3.52 -46.27
N THR A 247 32.15 -4.76 -45.95
CA THR A 247 31.24 -5.91 -45.91
C THR A 247 30.96 -6.37 -44.48
N CYS A 248 31.98 -6.42 -43.61
CA CYS A 248 31.82 -6.88 -42.24
C CYS A 248 30.85 -5.98 -41.46
N ASN A 249 29.90 -6.56 -40.75
CA ASN A 249 28.80 -5.86 -40.07
C ASN A 249 27.95 -4.97 -41.01
N HIS A 250 27.77 -5.40 -42.27
CA HIS A 250 26.89 -4.77 -43.25
C HIS A 250 25.94 -5.76 -43.93
N ASP A 251 24.88 -5.21 -44.55
CA ASP A 251 24.00 -5.95 -45.45
C ASP A 251 24.74 -6.16 -46.77
N MET A 252 25.08 -7.41 -47.08
CA MET A 252 25.82 -7.72 -48.30
C MET A 252 24.91 -7.77 -49.54
N ASN A 253 23.58 -7.70 -49.40
CA ASN A 253 22.66 -7.80 -50.53
C ASN A 253 22.91 -6.75 -51.60
N ALA A 254 23.14 -5.49 -51.20
CA ALA A 254 23.38 -4.40 -52.13
C ALA A 254 24.68 -4.63 -52.93
N ILE A 255 25.71 -5.17 -52.27
CA ILE A 255 27.00 -5.47 -52.89
C ILE A 255 26.84 -6.64 -53.87
N LEU A 256 26.21 -7.73 -53.46
CA LEU A 256 26.07 -8.92 -54.29
C LEU A 256 25.18 -8.70 -55.52
N ARG A 257 24.16 -7.83 -55.42
CA ARG A 257 23.32 -7.44 -56.55
C ARG A 257 23.96 -6.39 -57.47
N GLY A 258 25.14 -5.89 -57.12
CA GLY A 258 25.85 -4.87 -57.90
C GLY A 258 25.24 -3.46 -57.78
N ALA A 259 24.45 -3.21 -56.74
CA ALA A 259 23.92 -1.87 -56.42
C ALA A 259 24.91 -1.03 -55.62
N ALA A 260 25.88 -1.66 -54.94
CA ALA A 260 26.95 -1.02 -54.21
C ALA A 260 28.30 -1.70 -54.51
N GLY A 261 29.37 -0.91 -54.56
CA GLY A 261 30.74 -1.40 -54.75
C GLY A 261 31.50 -1.44 -53.44
N ILE A 262 32.56 -2.24 -53.40
CA ILE A 262 33.51 -2.22 -52.28
C ILE A 262 34.61 -1.21 -52.63
N SER A 263 34.85 -0.25 -51.73
CA SER A 263 35.89 0.76 -51.95
C SER A 263 37.26 0.10 -52.22
N GLY A 264 37.93 0.52 -53.28
CA GLY A 264 39.23 -0.03 -53.70
C GLY A 264 39.17 -1.26 -54.60
N TYR A 265 37.99 -1.84 -54.86
CA TYR A 265 37.84 -3.01 -55.72
C TYR A 265 37.26 -2.66 -57.09
N ARG A 266 37.87 -3.22 -58.14
CA ARG A 266 37.42 -3.09 -59.53
C ARG A 266 37.55 -4.41 -60.26
N ASP A 267 36.65 -4.69 -61.19
CA ASP A 267 36.80 -5.83 -62.09
C ASP A 267 37.91 -5.58 -63.14
N LYS A 268 38.26 -6.60 -63.92
CA LYS A 268 39.28 -6.51 -64.99
C LYS A 268 38.96 -5.48 -66.10
N ARG A 269 37.76 -4.91 -66.10
CA ARG A 269 37.30 -3.86 -67.02
C ARG A 269 37.19 -2.49 -66.33
N GLY A 270 37.59 -2.38 -65.06
CA GLY A 270 37.56 -1.14 -64.28
C GLY A 270 36.24 -0.85 -63.55
N ASN A 271 35.23 -1.73 -63.65
CA ASN A 271 33.92 -1.51 -63.04
C ASN A 271 33.98 -1.65 -61.52
N ALA A 272 33.35 -0.72 -60.79
CA ALA A 272 33.31 -0.72 -59.33
C ALA A 272 32.17 -1.58 -58.74
N VAL A 273 31.22 -2.01 -59.58
CA VAL A 273 30.09 -2.86 -59.18
C VAL A 273 29.96 -4.05 -60.11
N PHE A 274 29.49 -5.17 -59.56
CA PHE A 274 29.25 -6.38 -60.33
C PHE A 274 28.03 -7.13 -59.78
N THR A 275 27.04 -7.35 -60.64
CA THR A 275 25.86 -8.15 -60.29
C THR A 275 26.24 -9.63 -60.37
N HIS A 276 26.22 -10.30 -59.21
CA HIS A 276 26.47 -11.73 -59.14
C HIS A 276 25.27 -12.53 -59.68
N LYS A 277 25.45 -13.83 -59.89
CA LYS A 277 24.31 -14.68 -60.25
C LYS A 277 23.40 -14.91 -59.04
N PRO A 278 22.09 -15.18 -59.22
CA PRO A 278 21.16 -15.44 -58.12
C PRO A 278 21.61 -16.55 -57.16
N GLU A 279 22.36 -17.56 -57.65
CA GLU A 279 22.91 -18.63 -56.82
C GLU A 279 23.94 -18.11 -55.80
N THR A 280 24.50 -16.92 -56.00
CA THR A 280 25.46 -16.32 -55.06
C THR A 280 24.77 -15.59 -53.90
N TYR A 281 23.61 -14.95 -54.14
CA TYR A 281 22.99 -14.05 -53.17
C TYR A 281 21.57 -14.44 -52.75
N SER A 282 20.97 -15.45 -53.35
CA SER A 282 19.66 -15.93 -52.91
C SER A 282 19.72 -16.51 -51.49
N ASN A 283 18.57 -16.49 -50.81
CA ASN A 283 18.41 -17.11 -49.50
C ASN A 283 18.06 -18.61 -49.57
N SER A 284 18.06 -19.19 -50.77
CA SER A 284 17.80 -20.62 -50.98
C SER A 284 18.91 -21.51 -50.40
N GLY A 285 18.63 -22.79 -50.19
CA GLY A 285 19.64 -23.77 -49.78
C GLY A 285 20.71 -24.04 -50.87
N ALA A 286 20.47 -23.62 -52.11
CA ALA A 286 21.42 -23.72 -53.21
C ALA A 286 22.39 -22.52 -53.29
N SER A 287 22.31 -21.60 -52.34
CA SER A 287 23.17 -20.42 -52.28
C SER A 287 24.63 -20.80 -52.04
N ALA A 288 25.58 -20.17 -52.74
CA ALA A 288 27.02 -20.30 -52.46
C ALA A 288 27.38 -19.89 -51.02
N LEU A 289 26.55 -19.06 -50.39
CA LEU A 289 26.71 -18.62 -49.00
C LEU A 289 26.03 -19.55 -47.99
N ALA A 290 25.31 -20.58 -48.42
CA ALA A 290 24.54 -21.46 -47.52
C ALA A 290 25.44 -22.18 -46.51
N GLY A 291 26.62 -22.65 -46.94
CA GLY A 291 27.60 -23.32 -46.06
C GLY A 291 28.28 -22.40 -45.04
N TYR A 292 28.10 -21.09 -45.16
CA TYR A 292 28.72 -20.08 -44.31
C TYR A 292 27.72 -19.45 -43.31
N ARG A 293 26.47 -19.95 -43.28
CA ARG A 293 25.45 -19.47 -42.35
C ARG A 293 25.80 -19.87 -40.92
N VAL A 294 25.78 -18.90 -40.02
CA VAL A 294 26.01 -19.11 -38.58
C VAL A 294 24.77 -18.83 -37.73
N GLY A 295 23.72 -18.27 -38.34
CA GLY A 295 22.45 -18.05 -37.67
C GLY A 295 21.54 -17.10 -38.43
N TYR A 296 20.61 -16.50 -37.70
CA TYR A 296 19.60 -15.59 -38.19
C TYR A 296 19.92 -14.15 -37.81
N TYR A 297 19.61 -13.23 -38.71
CA TYR A 297 19.74 -11.80 -38.50
C TYR A 297 18.37 -11.20 -38.19
N ASP A 298 18.30 -10.35 -37.18
CA ASP A 298 17.12 -9.56 -36.87
C ASP A 298 17.53 -8.11 -36.58
N PRO A 299 17.13 -7.14 -37.42
CA PRO A 299 17.52 -5.75 -37.25
C PRO A 299 16.90 -5.09 -36.00
N ALA A 300 15.84 -5.66 -35.43
CA ALA A 300 15.23 -5.16 -34.19
C ALA A 300 15.92 -5.69 -32.93
N LYS A 301 16.82 -6.69 -33.06
CA LYS A 301 17.60 -7.21 -31.95
C LYS A 301 18.72 -6.23 -31.58
N PRO A 302 18.78 -5.79 -30.30
CA PRO A 302 19.81 -4.88 -29.81
C PRO A 302 21.24 -5.39 -30.02
#